data_AF-A0A6B3RQT7-F1
#
_entry.id   AF-A0A6B3RQT7-F1
#
_cell.length_a   1.000
_cell.length_b   1.000
_cell.length_c   1.000
_cell.angle_alpha   90.00
_cell.angle_beta   90.00
_cell.angle_gamma   90.00
#
_symmetry.space_group_name_H-M   'P 1'
#
loop_
_entity.id
_entity.type
_entity.pdbx_description
1 polymer ?
#
loop_
_entity_poly.entity_id
_entity_poly.type
_entity_poly.pdbx_seq_one_letter_code
_entity_poly.pdbx_strand_id
1 'polypeptide(L)'
;MPELPLWSFPAAQEITEVLEWRTDVLTSRAGEQRIGLRPRPREIVTFRHRLDALGMARAAELARAGFAGDWHVPLWHMALQPNADLAQGATEILLDTGLSDFRSGELVAITVDGREAAAVSIASVLADRLILAEPLGLQLPSPAVAAPRITVAPIRAGVLTSAIEVTRRRQGDGTVTASFLLRDAPDLVAPVLPTYLGRPVQTDPSLVRRPLSASLRRAVEYVDTGFGPVVVEPLGDVFERSETITLKAQGPFARHSLRRWLWSLRGRQASFWLPTWGRELQLRAAMTSGSTLMRVAPVASLQAYVGRAILLEMPTALRFRTITAAIAEGADHRLTLSSNLGEPVSLTTRVHFLTAMRADADRVEIQHGAVASEVTLPVVEVPA
;
A
#
# COMPACT_ATOMS: atom_id res chain seq x y z
N MET A 1 -29.80 6.14 21.07
CA MET A 1 -29.14 4.88 20.65
C MET A 1 -28.27 4.41 21.80
N PRO A 2 -28.15 3.09 22.06
CA PRO A 2 -27.18 2.62 23.04
C PRO A 2 -25.77 3.07 22.61
N GLU A 3 -24.98 3.54 23.58
CA GLU A 3 -23.60 3.96 23.37
C GLU A 3 -22.76 2.75 22.96
N LEU A 4 -22.05 2.83 21.82
CA LEU A 4 -21.24 1.70 21.36
C LEU A 4 -19.99 1.55 22.26
N PRO A 5 -19.65 0.32 22.69
CA PRO A 5 -18.48 0.08 23.52
C PRO A 5 -17.19 0.48 22.79
N LEU A 6 -16.28 1.15 23.52
CA LEU A 6 -14.97 1.53 23.03
C LEU A 6 -13.95 0.40 23.25
N TRP A 7 -13.18 0.07 22.21
CA TRP A 7 -11.97 -0.71 22.34
C TRP A 7 -10.84 0.16 22.93
N SER A 8 -10.87 0.38 24.25
CA SER A 8 -10.08 1.40 24.95
C SER A 8 -8.61 1.05 25.17
N PHE A 9 -8.16 -0.11 24.70
CA PHE A 9 -6.79 -0.59 24.93
C PHE A 9 -5.75 0.32 24.26
N PRO A 10 -4.57 0.47 24.89
CA PRO A 10 -3.53 1.36 24.40
C PRO A 10 -3.01 0.96 23.03
N ALA A 11 -2.29 1.87 22.36
CA ALA A 11 -1.76 1.66 21.02
C ALA A 11 -1.11 0.28 20.87
N ALA A 12 -1.64 -0.52 19.94
CA ALA A 12 -1.18 -1.88 19.71
C ALA A 12 0.28 -1.89 19.22
N GLN A 13 1.03 -2.93 19.59
CA GLN A 13 2.44 -3.06 19.21
C GLN A 13 2.59 -3.48 17.75
N GLU A 14 1.69 -4.37 17.31
CA GLU A 14 1.60 -4.90 15.95
C GLU A 14 0.14 -4.79 15.52
N ILE A 15 -0.08 -4.22 14.34
CA ILE A 15 -1.40 -4.09 13.74
C ILE A 15 -1.34 -4.65 12.34
N THR A 16 -2.26 -5.55 12.02
CA THR A 16 -2.46 -6.03 10.65
C THR A 16 -3.69 -5.34 10.09
N GLU A 17 -3.54 -4.63 8.96
CA GLU A 17 -4.65 -4.10 8.17
C GLU A 17 -4.82 -4.98 6.93
N VAL A 18 -6.04 -5.43 6.65
CA VAL A 18 -6.38 -6.20 5.46
C VAL A 18 -7.35 -5.37 4.62
N LEU A 19 -6.99 -5.16 3.36
CA LEU A 19 -7.85 -4.56 2.36
C LEU A 19 -8.31 -5.66 1.39
N GLU A 20 -9.62 -5.93 1.40
CA GLU A 20 -10.22 -7.00 0.59
C GLU A 20 -11.20 -6.44 -0.45
N TRP A 21 -10.71 -6.30 -1.68
CA TRP A 21 -11.53 -6.03 -2.86
C TRP A 21 -12.23 -7.30 -3.33
N ARG A 22 -13.02 -7.15 -4.39
CA ARG A 22 -13.55 -8.29 -5.13
C ARG A 22 -13.56 -7.91 -6.59
N THR A 23 -12.71 -8.56 -7.37
CA THR A 23 -12.62 -8.35 -8.81
C THR A 23 -12.89 -9.66 -9.53
N ASP A 24 -13.40 -9.55 -10.74
CA ASP A 24 -13.52 -10.65 -11.69
C ASP A 24 -12.60 -10.37 -12.88
N VAL A 25 -11.82 -11.36 -13.29
CA VAL A 25 -10.82 -11.25 -14.36
C VAL A 25 -11.19 -12.25 -15.44
N LEU A 26 -11.72 -11.73 -16.54
CA LEU A 26 -12.11 -12.50 -17.72
C LEU A 26 -10.93 -12.49 -18.69
N THR A 27 -10.28 -13.64 -18.86
CA THR A 27 -9.12 -13.78 -19.75
C THR A 27 -9.54 -14.25 -21.14
N SER A 28 -8.79 -13.80 -22.14
CA SER A 28 -8.89 -14.22 -23.54
C SER A 28 -7.49 -14.33 -24.13
N ARG A 29 -7.35 -14.92 -25.33
CA ARG A 29 -6.02 -15.04 -25.98
C ARG A 29 -5.32 -13.70 -26.21
N ALA A 30 -6.09 -12.63 -26.48
CA ALA A 30 -5.57 -11.31 -26.83
C ALA A 30 -5.44 -10.34 -25.63
N GLY A 31 -5.91 -10.73 -24.44
CA GLY A 31 -5.87 -9.88 -23.26
C GLY A 31 -6.94 -10.22 -22.23
N GLU A 32 -7.17 -9.31 -21.29
CA GLU A 32 -8.09 -9.53 -20.18
C GLU A 32 -9.03 -8.33 -19.95
N GLN A 33 -10.26 -8.64 -19.55
CA GLN A 33 -11.22 -7.67 -19.04
C GLN A 33 -11.35 -7.83 -17.52
N ARG A 34 -11.40 -6.72 -16.79
CA ARG A 34 -11.38 -6.71 -15.32
C ARG A 34 -12.53 -5.91 -14.76
N ILE A 35 -13.36 -6.54 -13.93
CA ILE A 35 -14.57 -5.95 -13.38
C ILE A 35 -14.43 -5.88 -11.86
N GLY A 36 -14.49 -4.67 -11.30
CA GLY A 36 -14.56 -4.48 -9.85
C GLY A 36 -15.98 -4.71 -9.35
N LEU A 37 -16.21 -5.78 -8.60
CA LEU A 37 -17.50 -6.12 -7.99
C LEU A 37 -17.74 -5.36 -6.68
N ARG A 38 -16.68 -4.85 -6.06
CA ARG A 38 -16.76 -3.95 -4.89
C ARG A 38 -16.09 -2.61 -5.23
N PRO A 39 -16.77 -1.46 -5.05
CA PRO A 39 -16.18 -0.15 -5.31
C PRO A 39 -15.16 0.26 -4.23
N ARG A 40 -15.34 -0.23 -3.00
CA ARG A 40 -14.43 -0.02 -1.85
C ARG A 40 -14.08 -1.37 -1.23
N PRO A 41 -12.85 -1.56 -0.71
CA PRO A 41 -12.47 -2.80 -0.05
C PRO A 41 -13.26 -2.97 1.25
N ARG A 42 -13.38 -4.21 1.70
CA ARG A 42 -13.63 -4.46 3.13
C ARG A 42 -12.32 -4.29 3.86
N GLU A 43 -12.37 -3.58 4.97
CA GLU A 43 -11.21 -3.34 5.82
C GLU A 43 -11.33 -4.17 7.10
N ILE A 44 -10.33 -5.01 7.35
CA ILE A 44 -10.23 -5.78 8.59
C ILE A 44 -8.96 -5.34 9.29
N VAL A 45 -9.08 -4.90 10.54
CA VAL A 45 -7.96 -4.47 11.37
C VAL A 45 -7.83 -5.44 12.54
N THR A 46 -6.66 -6.06 12.65
CA THR A 46 -6.31 -6.94 13.76
C THR A 46 -5.30 -6.24 14.64
N PHE A 47 -5.66 -6.05 15.91
CA PHE A 47 -4.80 -5.47 16.92
C PHE A 47 -4.21 -6.54 17.80
N ARG A 48 -2.90 -6.45 18.04
CA ARG A 48 -2.20 -7.24 19.03
C ARG A 48 -1.71 -6.34 20.17
N HIS A 49 -2.38 -6.43 21.31
CA HIS A 49 -2.02 -5.67 22.52
C HIS A 49 -1.21 -6.54 23.48
N ARG A 50 -0.18 -5.96 24.10
CA ARG A 50 0.47 -6.54 25.27
C ARG A 50 -0.14 -5.90 26.51
N LEU A 51 -0.78 -6.69 27.35
CA LEU A 51 -1.54 -6.22 28.51
C LEU A 51 -1.09 -6.95 29.78
N ASP A 52 -1.27 -6.26 30.91
CA ASP A 52 -1.10 -6.84 32.23
C ASP A 52 -2.33 -7.69 32.63
N ALA A 53 -2.29 -8.26 33.85
CA ALA A 53 -3.39 -9.10 34.35
C ALA A 53 -4.74 -8.36 34.37
N LEU A 54 -4.75 -7.09 34.78
CA LEU A 54 -5.97 -6.28 34.86
C LEU A 54 -6.50 -5.95 33.45
N GLY A 55 -5.63 -5.57 32.52
CA GLY A 55 -5.98 -5.30 31.13
C GLY A 55 -6.55 -6.54 30.43
N MET A 56 -5.97 -7.72 30.65
CA MET A 56 -6.52 -8.98 30.14
C MET A 56 -7.90 -9.29 30.71
N ALA A 57 -8.12 -9.08 32.00
CA ALA A 57 -9.43 -9.27 32.62
C ALA A 57 -10.47 -8.30 32.05
N ARG A 58 -10.12 -7.02 31.88
CA ARG A 58 -10.98 -6.02 31.24
C ARG A 58 -11.33 -6.39 29.80
N ALA A 59 -10.37 -6.89 29.02
CA ALA A 59 -10.62 -7.35 27.65
C ALA A 59 -11.63 -8.50 27.60
N ALA A 60 -11.51 -9.46 28.53
CA ALA A 60 -12.45 -10.57 28.62
C ALA A 60 -13.86 -10.09 28.98
N GLU A 61 -14.01 -9.16 29.93
CA GLU A 61 -15.32 -8.63 30.33
C GLU A 61 -15.95 -7.76 29.25
N LEU A 62 -15.16 -6.93 28.55
CA LEU A 62 -15.61 -6.21 27.35
C LEU A 62 -16.12 -7.20 26.29
N ALA A 63 -15.40 -8.28 26.03
CA ALA A 63 -15.81 -9.32 25.08
C ALA A 63 -17.19 -9.90 25.43
N ARG A 64 -17.43 -10.19 26.72
CA ARG A 64 -18.73 -10.71 27.21
C ARG A 64 -19.87 -9.72 26.99
N ALA A 65 -19.61 -8.43 27.16
CA ALA A 65 -20.61 -7.39 27.05
C ALA A 65 -21.01 -7.06 25.59
N GLY A 66 -20.10 -7.20 24.62
CA GLY A 66 -20.27 -6.61 23.29
C GLY A 66 -20.04 -7.51 22.07
N PHE A 67 -19.98 -8.84 22.22
CA PHE A 67 -19.54 -9.72 21.13
C PHE A 67 -20.32 -9.59 19.80
N ALA A 68 -21.63 -9.31 19.85
CA ALA A 68 -22.49 -9.25 18.65
C ALA A 68 -22.79 -7.82 18.14
N GLY A 69 -22.35 -6.78 18.86
CA GLY A 69 -22.64 -5.38 18.54
C GLY A 69 -21.53 -4.68 17.76
N ASP A 70 -21.82 -3.46 17.29
CA ASP A 70 -20.79 -2.57 16.76
C ASP A 70 -19.93 -2.01 17.92
N TRP A 71 -18.66 -1.75 17.62
CA TRP A 71 -17.66 -1.22 18.52
C TRP A 71 -17.10 0.09 17.98
N HIS A 72 -16.76 1.00 18.89
CA HIS A 72 -15.85 2.08 18.57
C HIS A 72 -14.41 1.54 18.58
N VAL A 73 -13.77 1.53 17.41
CA VAL A 73 -12.44 0.96 17.17
C VAL A 73 -11.46 2.09 16.86
N PRO A 74 -10.53 2.42 17.78
CA PRO A 74 -9.44 3.33 17.48
C PRO A 74 -8.48 2.75 16.44
N LEU A 75 -8.31 3.43 15.30
CA LEU A 75 -7.39 3.01 14.25
C LEU A 75 -5.96 3.45 14.57
N TRP A 76 -5.34 2.77 15.53
CA TRP A 76 -3.99 3.10 16.02
C TRP A 76 -2.91 3.09 14.94
N HIS A 77 -3.09 2.33 13.85
CA HIS A 77 -2.17 2.31 12.72
C HIS A 77 -2.18 3.62 11.90
N MET A 78 -3.20 4.47 12.10
CA MET A 78 -3.37 5.81 11.53
C MET A 78 -3.21 6.92 12.58
N ALA A 79 -2.68 6.59 13.76
CA ALA A 79 -2.53 7.57 14.82
C ALA A 79 -1.47 8.63 14.50
N LEU A 80 -1.72 9.85 14.95
CA LEU A 80 -0.83 11.00 14.82
C LEU A 80 -0.48 11.57 16.20
N GLN A 81 0.65 12.26 16.26
CA GLN A 81 1.04 13.05 17.42
C GLN A 81 0.64 14.52 17.18
N PRO A 82 0.13 15.23 18.20
CA PRO A 82 -0.10 16.66 18.11
C PRO A 82 1.18 17.44 17.81
N ASN A 83 1.03 18.61 17.19
CA ASN A 83 2.11 19.56 16.92
C ASN A 83 2.39 20.49 18.10
N ALA A 84 1.51 20.50 19.11
CA ALA A 84 1.61 21.33 20.30
C ALA A 84 1.09 20.59 21.53
N ASP A 85 1.48 21.08 22.70
CA ASP A 85 1.05 20.54 23.99
C ASP A 85 -0.46 20.67 24.17
N LEU A 86 -1.08 19.68 24.80
CA LEU A 86 -2.52 19.65 25.03
C LEU A 86 -2.83 20.05 26.48
N ALA A 87 -3.67 21.06 26.64
CA ALA A 87 -4.13 21.54 27.95
C ALA A 87 -5.47 20.91 28.35
N GLN A 88 -5.73 20.86 29.67
CA GLN A 88 -7.03 20.47 30.20
C GLN A 88 -8.12 21.43 29.69
N GLY A 89 -9.25 20.91 29.24
CA GLY A 89 -10.33 21.73 28.69
C GLY A 89 -10.03 22.36 27.32
N ALA A 90 -8.96 21.93 26.63
CA ALA A 90 -8.70 22.35 25.26
C ALA A 90 -9.91 22.09 24.35
N THR A 91 -10.18 23.00 23.42
CA THR A 91 -11.27 22.89 22.44
C THR A 91 -10.77 22.51 21.05
N GLU A 92 -9.45 22.49 20.86
CA GLU A 92 -8.81 22.09 19.61
C GLU A 92 -7.55 21.25 19.86
N ILE A 93 -7.18 20.44 18.87
CA ILE A 93 -5.94 19.65 18.85
C ILE A 93 -5.22 19.93 17.54
N LEU A 94 -4.02 20.51 17.61
CA LEU A 94 -3.21 20.85 16.43
C LEU A 94 -2.49 19.61 15.89
N LEU A 95 -2.79 19.20 14.66
CA LEU A 95 -2.15 18.08 13.96
C LEU A 95 -2.48 18.14 12.45
N ASP A 96 -1.62 17.57 11.61
CA ASP A 96 -1.90 17.44 10.16
C ASP A 96 -2.97 16.36 9.93
N THR A 97 -4.22 16.80 9.74
CA THR A 97 -5.36 15.88 9.60
C THR A 97 -5.36 15.17 8.25
N GLY A 98 -4.61 15.66 7.25
CA GLY A 98 -4.52 15.08 5.91
C GLY A 98 -3.78 13.74 5.86
N LEU A 99 -3.14 13.31 6.95
CA LEU A 99 -2.39 12.06 7.03
C LEU A 99 -3.18 10.93 7.71
N SER A 100 -4.42 11.18 8.13
CA SER A 100 -5.29 10.21 8.78
C SER A 100 -6.75 10.38 8.32
N ASP A 101 -7.65 9.50 8.76
CA ASP A 101 -9.07 9.56 8.40
C ASP A 101 -9.86 10.14 9.58
N PHE A 102 -9.69 11.42 9.88
CA PHE A 102 -10.56 12.11 10.86
C PHE A 102 -11.81 12.64 10.15
N ARG A 103 -12.97 12.54 10.80
CA ARG A 103 -14.24 13.03 10.22
C ARG A 103 -15.02 13.89 11.20
N SER A 104 -15.65 14.91 10.62
CA SER A 104 -16.53 15.84 11.34
C SER A 104 -17.74 15.10 11.89
N GLY A 105 -18.11 15.35 13.16
CA GLY A 105 -19.24 14.69 13.82
C GLY A 105 -18.98 13.27 14.32
N GLU A 106 -17.77 12.74 14.13
CA GLU A 106 -17.35 11.43 14.64
C GLU A 106 -16.45 11.57 15.89
N LEU A 107 -15.98 10.43 16.41
CA LEU A 107 -15.14 10.38 17.60
C LEU A 107 -13.64 10.29 17.26
N VAL A 108 -12.82 10.78 18.17
CA VAL A 108 -11.37 10.62 18.18
C VAL A 108 -10.91 9.95 19.47
N ALA A 109 -9.99 9.00 19.36
CA ALA A 109 -9.34 8.37 20.50
C ALA A 109 -8.11 9.18 20.90
N ILE A 110 -8.00 9.52 22.18
CA ILE A 110 -6.84 10.18 22.77
C ILE A 110 -6.26 9.26 23.84
N THR A 111 -4.95 9.01 23.76
CA THR A 111 -4.20 8.34 24.82
C THR A 111 -3.00 9.18 25.23
N VAL A 112 -2.68 9.14 26.52
CA VAL A 112 -1.51 9.77 27.12
C VAL A 112 -0.60 8.68 27.67
N ASP A 113 0.68 8.70 27.30
CA ASP A 113 1.69 7.70 27.66
C ASP A 113 1.30 6.26 27.31
N GLY A 114 0.49 6.05 26.26
CA GLY A 114 0.01 4.72 25.88
C GLY A 114 -0.81 4.05 26.99
N ARG A 115 -1.60 4.83 27.74
CA ARG A 115 -2.60 4.33 28.68
C ARG A 115 -3.93 4.08 27.97
N GLU A 116 -4.94 3.71 28.76
CA GLU A 116 -6.30 3.55 28.27
C GLU A 116 -6.78 4.79 27.51
N ALA A 117 -7.36 4.57 26.33
CA ALA A 117 -7.79 5.62 25.45
C ALA A 117 -9.19 6.12 25.83
N ALA A 118 -9.38 7.43 25.71
CA ALA A 118 -10.69 8.05 25.84
C ALA A 118 -11.20 8.50 24.47
N ALA A 119 -12.50 8.34 24.24
CA ALA A 119 -13.16 8.87 23.06
C ALA A 119 -13.62 10.31 23.32
N VAL A 120 -13.40 11.19 22.35
CA VAL A 120 -13.82 12.60 22.37
C VAL A 120 -14.50 12.92 21.04
N SER A 121 -15.57 13.72 21.08
CA SER A 121 -16.33 14.08 19.87
C SER A 121 -15.65 15.19 19.07
N ILE A 122 -15.59 15.04 17.75
CA ILE A 122 -15.08 16.05 16.81
C ILE A 122 -16.25 16.89 16.29
N ALA A 123 -16.19 18.21 16.46
CA ALA A 123 -17.13 19.13 15.80
C ALA A 123 -16.80 19.33 14.33
N SER A 124 -15.52 19.59 14.01
CA SER A 124 -15.06 19.82 12.63
C SER A 124 -13.60 19.45 12.43
N VAL A 125 -13.22 19.08 11.21
CA VAL A 125 -11.85 18.75 10.81
C VAL A 125 -11.33 19.83 9.87
N LEU A 126 -10.25 20.49 10.26
CA LEU A 126 -9.50 21.44 9.43
C LEU A 126 -8.16 20.81 9.04
N ALA A 127 -7.47 21.34 8.04
CA ALA A 127 -6.22 20.75 7.54
C ALA A 127 -5.11 20.65 8.62
N ASP A 128 -5.10 21.59 9.58
CA ASP A 128 -4.06 21.71 10.61
C ASP A 128 -4.52 21.43 12.04
N ARG A 129 -5.81 21.14 12.25
CA ARG A 129 -6.38 20.90 13.58
C ARG A 129 -7.71 20.16 13.57
N LEU A 130 -8.02 19.53 14.70
CA LEU A 130 -9.35 19.06 15.04
C LEU A 130 -10.02 20.05 15.99
N ILE A 131 -11.27 20.42 15.71
CA ILE A 131 -12.12 21.16 16.66
C ILE A 131 -12.98 20.15 17.42
N LEU A 132 -12.92 20.19 18.74
CA LEU A 132 -13.67 19.30 19.62
C LEU A 132 -15.10 19.84 19.81
N ALA A 133 -16.08 18.94 19.89
CA ALA A 133 -17.48 19.33 20.11
C ALA A 133 -17.73 19.85 21.54
N GLU A 134 -16.93 19.36 22.49
CA GLU A 134 -16.93 19.80 23.88
C GLU A 134 -15.49 20.03 24.33
N PRO A 135 -15.25 20.94 25.29
CA PRO A 135 -13.95 21.08 25.92
C PRO A 135 -13.44 19.73 26.44
N LEU A 136 -12.14 19.48 26.33
CA LEU A 136 -11.53 18.22 26.71
C LEU A 136 -11.81 17.86 28.17
N GLY A 137 -12.77 16.94 28.37
CA GLY A 137 -13.17 16.40 29.68
C GLY A 137 -12.31 15.23 30.16
N LEU A 138 -11.40 14.73 29.31
CA LEU A 138 -10.39 13.73 29.69
C LEU A 138 -9.50 14.32 30.79
N GLN A 139 -9.39 13.64 31.92
CA GLN A 139 -8.48 14.07 32.99
C GLN A 139 -7.03 13.81 32.58
N LEU A 140 -6.29 14.88 32.34
CA LEU A 140 -4.87 14.81 32.01
C LEU A 140 -4.03 14.62 33.29
N PRO A 141 -2.85 13.97 33.20
CA PRO A 141 -1.94 13.81 34.34
C PRO A 141 -1.36 15.13 34.87
N SER A 142 -1.43 16.20 34.08
CA SER A 142 -0.99 17.56 34.43
C SER A 142 -1.85 18.58 33.67
N PRO A 143 -1.90 19.86 34.09
CA PRO A 143 -2.71 20.89 33.43
C PRO A 143 -2.41 21.05 31.94
N ALA A 144 -1.18 20.76 31.53
CA ALA A 144 -0.77 20.61 30.14
C ALA A 144 0.14 19.37 30.00
N VAL A 145 0.01 18.66 28.89
CA VAL A 145 0.79 17.46 28.58
C VAL A 145 1.56 17.69 27.28
N ALA A 146 2.85 17.36 27.32
CA ALA A 146 3.75 17.51 26.19
C ALA A 146 3.26 16.70 24.97
N ALA A 147 3.26 17.32 23.79
CA ALA A 147 2.77 16.72 22.55
C ALA A 147 3.29 15.29 22.26
N PRO A 148 4.59 14.96 22.48
CA PRO A 148 5.12 13.62 22.19
C PRO A 148 4.54 12.49 23.06
N ARG A 149 3.92 12.83 24.19
CA ARG A 149 3.28 11.88 25.10
C ARG A 149 1.85 11.55 24.69
N ILE A 150 1.30 12.28 23.72
CA ILE A 150 -0.08 12.19 23.30
C ILE A 150 -0.12 11.45 21.96
N THR A 151 -1.08 10.54 21.83
CA THR A 151 -1.37 9.88 20.56
C THR A 151 -2.86 10.00 20.28
N VAL A 152 -3.17 10.45 19.07
CA VAL A 152 -4.52 10.76 18.62
C VAL A 152 -4.84 9.88 17.43
N ALA A 153 -5.89 9.06 17.51
CA ALA A 153 -6.28 8.14 16.45
C ALA A 153 -7.75 8.31 16.08
N PRO A 154 -8.13 8.20 14.79
CA PRO A 154 -9.54 8.23 14.41
C PRO A 154 -10.25 6.98 14.92
N ILE A 155 -11.51 7.11 15.31
CA ILE A 155 -12.36 5.99 15.72
C ILE A 155 -13.30 5.62 14.59
N ARG A 156 -13.45 4.32 14.31
CA ARG A 156 -14.45 3.81 13.37
C ARG A 156 -15.37 2.79 14.01
N ALA A 157 -16.57 2.66 13.46
CA ALA A 157 -17.46 1.58 13.83
C ALA A 157 -16.96 0.27 13.21
N GLY A 158 -16.85 -0.78 14.01
CA GLY A 158 -16.45 -2.10 13.53
C GLY A 158 -17.13 -3.23 14.29
N VAL A 159 -17.14 -4.42 13.71
CA VAL A 159 -17.59 -5.64 14.40
C VAL A 159 -16.48 -6.64 14.55
N LEU A 160 -16.49 -7.36 15.66
CA LEU A 160 -15.58 -8.48 15.87
C LEU A 160 -15.80 -9.55 14.80
N THR A 161 -14.73 -9.93 14.10
CA THR A 161 -14.76 -11.00 13.08
C THR A 161 -14.45 -12.36 13.67
N SER A 162 -13.86 -12.39 14.87
CA SER A 162 -13.43 -13.60 15.57
C SER A 162 -13.57 -13.41 17.08
N ALA A 163 -13.48 -14.51 17.83
CA ALA A 163 -13.33 -14.45 19.27
C ALA A 163 -12.09 -13.61 19.64
N ILE A 164 -12.16 -12.91 20.79
CA ILE A 164 -11.00 -12.25 21.36
C ILE A 164 -10.08 -13.32 21.94
N GLU A 165 -8.84 -13.35 21.47
CA GLU A 165 -7.86 -14.34 21.87
C GLU A 165 -6.99 -13.79 22.99
N VAL A 166 -6.90 -14.51 24.11
CA VAL A 166 -6.05 -14.14 25.25
C VAL A 166 -4.97 -15.19 25.44
N THR A 167 -3.72 -14.82 25.14
CA THR A 167 -2.55 -15.67 25.35
C THR A 167 -1.77 -15.19 26.56
N ARG A 168 -1.76 -15.97 27.65
CA ARG A 168 -0.96 -15.65 28.84
C ARG A 168 0.47 -16.16 28.66
N ARG A 169 1.47 -15.27 28.75
CA ARG A 169 2.89 -15.65 28.74
C ARG A 169 3.41 -15.94 30.15
N ARG A 170 3.00 -15.13 31.12
CA ARG A 170 3.25 -15.27 32.57
C ARG A 170 2.01 -14.82 33.35
N GLN A 171 1.99 -14.98 34.68
CA GLN A 171 0.82 -14.58 35.50
C GLN A 171 0.40 -13.11 35.32
N GLY A 172 1.33 -12.20 35.02
CA GLY A 172 1.07 -10.77 34.88
C GLY A 172 1.29 -10.17 33.49
N ASP A 173 1.60 -10.97 32.47
CA ASP A 173 1.92 -10.48 31.13
C ASP A 173 1.35 -11.41 30.06
N GLY A 174 0.57 -10.84 29.15
CA GLY A 174 -0.06 -11.59 28.09
C GLY A 174 -0.36 -10.73 26.87
N THR A 175 -0.84 -11.40 25.84
CA THR A 175 -1.24 -10.80 24.59
C THR A 175 -2.75 -10.97 24.42
N VAL A 176 -3.42 -9.88 24.04
CA VAL A 176 -4.81 -9.89 23.60
C VAL A 176 -4.85 -9.56 22.12
N THR A 177 -5.47 -10.43 21.33
CA THR A 177 -5.68 -10.23 19.89
C THR A 177 -7.16 -10.04 19.62
N ALA A 178 -7.52 -8.97 18.91
CA ALA A 178 -8.88 -8.69 18.47
C ALA A 178 -8.88 -8.25 17.01
N SER A 179 -9.83 -8.76 16.23
CA SER A 179 -9.97 -8.46 14.80
C SER A 179 -11.33 -7.83 14.54
N PHE A 180 -11.34 -6.69 13.87
CA PHE A 180 -12.53 -5.91 13.58
C PHE A 180 -12.71 -5.72 12.08
N LEU A 181 -13.90 -6.03 11.57
CA LEU A 181 -14.35 -5.62 10.24
C LEU A 181 -14.97 -4.23 10.36
N LEU A 182 -14.38 -3.23 9.72
CA LEU A 182 -14.91 -1.87 9.73
C LEU A 182 -16.21 -1.79 8.92
N ARG A 183 -17.16 -0.99 9.41
CA ARG A 183 -18.49 -0.84 8.81
C ARG A 183 -18.49 0.08 7.59
N ASP A 184 -17.57 1.02 7.59
CA ASP A 184 -17.39 2.02 6.57
C ASP A 184 -15.96 1.96 6.06
N ALA A 185 -15.76 2.58 4.90
CA ALA A 185 -14.47 2.61 4.24
C ALA A 185 -14.11 4.07 3.98
N PRO A 186 -12.84 4.47 4.17
CA PRO A 186 -12.40 5.84 3.93
C PRO A 186 -12.58 6.26 2.48
N ASP A 187 -12.70 7.56 2.25
CA ASP A 187 -12.69 8.13 0.90
C ASP A 187 -11.26 8.59 0.55
N LEU A 188 -10.46 7.65 0.03
CA LEU A 188 -9.07 7.92 -0.33
C LEU A 188 -8.93 8.25 -1.81
N VAL A 189 -8.24 9.36 -2.08
CA VAL A 189 -7.83 9.74 -3.43
C VAL A 189 -6.48 9.08 -3.77
N ALA A 190 -6.28 8.68 -5.03
CA ALA A 190 -5.01 8.13 -5.47
C ALA A 190 -3.85 9.11 -5.25
N PRO A 191 -2.63 8.64 -4.88
CA PRO A 191 -1.49 9.52 -4.73
C PRO A 191 -1.00 10.00 -6.10
N VAL A 192 -0.34 11.16 -6.11
CA VAL A 192 0.29 11.67 -7.32
C VAL A 192 1.55 10.85 -7.61
N LEU A 193 1.52 10.07 -8.68
CA LEU A 193 2.66 9.31 -9.19
C LEU A 193 3.00 9.76 -10.61
N PRO A 194 4.26 9.60 -11.06
CA PRO A 194 4.59 9.78 -12.46
C PRO A 194 3.70 8.89 -13.34
N THR A 195 3.26 9.39 -14.49
CA THR A 195 2.40 8.63 -15.41
C THR A 195 3.11 8.39 -16.74
N TYR A 196 2.89 7.23 -17.33
CA TYR A 196 3.34 6.91 -18.67
C TYR A 196 2.25 6.16 -19.43
N LEU A 197 1.92 6.59 -20.65
CA LEU A 197 0.84 6.01 -21.48
C LEU A 197 -0.48 5.84 -20.70
N GLY A 198 -0.84 6.84 -19.88
CA GLY A 198 -2.09 6.84 -19.11
C GLY A 198 -2.10 5.95 -17.85
N ARG A 199 -1.01 5.23 -17.54
CA ARG A 199 -0.90 4.39 -16.32
C ARG A 199 0.10 5.01 -15.34
N PRO A 200 -0.14 4.92 -14.01
CA PRO A 200 0.82 5.37 -13.01
C PRO A 200 2.06 4.46 -13.03
N VAL A 201 3.23 5.02 -12.72
CA VAL A 201 4.49 4.31 -12.60
C VAL A 201 4.86 4.21 -11.13
N GLN A 202 5.06 2.98 -10.64
CA GLN A 202 5.51 2.75 -9.27
C GLN A 202 7.04 2.88 -9.22
N THR A 203 7.52 3.90 -8.50
CA THR A 203 8.95 4.24 -8.41
C THR A 203 9.47 4.24 -6.97
N ASP A 204 8.75 3.62 -6.04
CA ASP A 204 9.14 3.56 -4.63
C ASP A 204 10.53 2.91 -4.46
N PRO A 205 11.47 3.57 -3.77
CA PRO A 205 12.84 3.08 -3.62
C PRO A 205 12.94 1.80 -2.76
N SER A 206 11.93 1.47 -1.96
CA SER A 206 11.91 0.24 -1.16
C SER A 206 11.85 -1.03 -2.02
N LEU A 207 11.37 -0.93 -3.27
CA LEU A 207 11.35 -2.04 -4.23
C LEU A 207 12.75 -2.64 -4.47
N VAL A 208 13.80 -1.81 -4.40
CA VAL A 208 15.19 -2.23 -4.67
C VAL A 208 15.90 -2.70 -3.38
N ARG A 209 15.28 -2.54 -2.20
CA ARG A 209 15.89 -2.86 -0.90
C ARG A 209 15.73 -4.33 -0.50
N ARG A 210 14.84 -5.07 -1.17
CA ARG A 210 14.65 -6.51 -0.97
C ARG A 210 14.81 -7.25 -2.30
N PRO A 211 15.13 -8.55 -2.28
CA PRO A 211 15.15 -9.35 -3.50
C PRO A 211 13.78 -9.28 -4.19
N LEU A 212 13.78 -8.86 -5.46
CA LEU A 212 12.63 -8.97 -6.34
C LEU A 212 12.63 -10.38 -6.92
N SER A 213 11.75 -11.23 -6.40
CA SER A 213 11.58 -12.60 -6.94
C SER A 213 10.60 -12.55 -8.11
N ALA A 214 11.11 -12.87 -9.31
CA ALA A 214 10.32 -12.96 -10.53
C ALA A 214 10.17 -14.43 -10.97
N SER A 215 8.97 -14.79 -11.38
CA SER A 215 8.62 -16.06 -12.00
C SER A 215 8.16 -15.77 -13.43
N LEU A 216 8.87 -16.30 -14.41
CA LEU A 216 8.57 -16.12 -15.83
C LEU A 216 7.87 -17.39 -16.32
N ARG A 217 6.60 -17.29 -16.71
CA ARG A 217 5.81 -18.44 -17.16
C ARG A 217 5.13 -18.13 -18.49
N ARG A 218 4.86 -19.19 -19.25
CA ARG A 218 3.93 -19.15 -20.37
C ARG A 218 2.93 -20.26 -20.12
N ALA A 219 1.64 -19.92 -20.05
CA ALA A 219 0.60 -20.93 -19.95
C ALA A 219 0.61 -21.79 -21.22
N VAL A 220 0.90 -23.08 -21.07
CA VAL A 220 0.92 -24.07 -22.14
C VAL A 220 0.07 -25.26 -21.73
N GLU A 221 -0.74 -25.76 -22.66
CA GLU A 221 -1.47 -27.01 -22.55
C GLU A 221 -0.61 -28.12 -23.15
N TYR A 222 -0.44 -29.21 -22.40
CA TYR A 222 0.24 -30.40 -22.87
C TYR A 222 -0.82 -31.39 -23.34
N VAL A 223 -0.93 -31.57 -24.65
CA VAL A 223 -1.79 -32.57 -25.26
C VAL A 223 -0.95 -33.83 -25.44
N ASP A 224 -1.08 -34.76 -24.50
CA ASP A 224 -0.44 -36.07 -24.54
C ASP A 224 -1.49 -37.17 -24.79
N THR A 225 -1.47 -37.72 -26.00
CA THR A 225 -2.39 -38.79 -26.43
C THR A 225 -1.89 -40.18 -26.04
N GLY A 226 -0.76 -40.31 -25.34
CA GLY A 226 -0.16 -41.58 -24.91
C GLY A 226 0.47 -42.42 -26.02
N PHE A 227 0.28 -42.01 -27.29
CA PHE A 227 0.92 -42.56 -28.48
C PHE A 227 1.32 -41.38 -29.37
N GLY A 228 2.62 -41.20 -29.62
CA GLY A 228 3.17 -40.09 -30.40
C GLY A 228 3.83 -38.99 -29.55
N PRO A 229 4.39 -37.94 -30.18
CA PRO A 229 5.05 -36.85 -29.47
C PRO A 229 4.03 -35.97 -28.74
N VAL A 230 4.37 -35.55 -27.52
CA VAL A 230 3.59 -34.58 -26.73
C VAL A 230 3.54 -33.25 -27.49
N VAL A 231 2.33 -32.77 -27.78
CA VAL A 231 2.12 -31.46 -28.41
C VAL A 231 1.93 -30.43 -27.31
N VAL A 232 2.69 -29.33 -27.39
CA VAL A 232 2.62 -28.22 -26.44
C VAL A 232 1.95 -27.04 -27.13
N GLU A 233 0.72 -26.72 -26.74
CA GLU A 233 -0.02 -25.60 -27.29
C GLU A 233 -0.04 -24.44 -26.29
N PRO A 234 0.40 -23.23 -26.67
CA PRO A 234 0.27 -22.09 -25.78
C PRO A 234 -1.21 -21.73 -25.57
N LEU A 235 -1.64 -21.65 -24.32
CA LEU A 235 -3.01 -21.25 -23.94
C LEU A 235 -3.28 -19.77 -24.25
N GLY A 236 -2.22 -18.97 -24.39
CA GLY A 236 -2.28 -17.57 -24.78
C GLY A 236 -1.04 -17.10 -25.57
N ASP A 237 -1.22 -16.01 -26.31
CA ASP A 237 -0.15 -15.39 -27.09
C ASP A 237 0.78 -14.50 -26.23
N VAL A 238 0.37 -14.25 -24.98
CA VAL A 238 1.01 -13.31 -24.07
C VAL A 238 1.93 -14.04 -23.10
N PHE A 239 3.11 -13.46 -22.88
CA PHE A 239 4.05 -13.91 -21.86
C PHE A 239 3.56 -13.48 -20.47
N GLU A 240 3.52 -14.40 -19.51
CA GLU A 240 3.03 -14.13 -18.16
C GLU A 240 4.22 -14.09 -17.18
N ARG A 241 4.70 -12.88 -16.90
CA ARG A 241 5.63 -12.65 -15.79
C ARG A 241 4.84 -12.38 -14.54
N SER A 242 5.08 -13.15 -13.49
CA SER A 242 4.63 -12.82 -12.14
C SER A 242 5.81 -12.41 -11.27
N GLU A 243 5.60 -11.43 -10.40
CA GLU A 243 6.60 -11.00 -9.43
C GLU A 243 5.96 -10.82 -8.06
N THR A 244 6.76 -10.92 -7.02
CA THR A 244 6.33 -10.51 -5.68
C THR A 244 7.13 -9.28 -5.30
N ILE A 245 6.43 -8.14 -5.15
CA ILE A 245 7.04 -6.89 -4.70
C ILE A 245 6.79 -6.67 -3.21
N THR A 246 7.77 -6.07 -2.52
CA THR A 246 7.61 -5.64 -1.14
C THR A 246 7.83 -4.13 -1.05
N LEU A 247 6.88 -3.43 -0.44
CA LEU A 247 6.97 -2.00 -0.19
C LEU A 247 7.08 -1.72 1.30
N LYS A 248 7.87 -0.72 1.65
CA LYS A 248 8.07 -0.30 3.03
C LYS A 248 7.87 1.20 3.18
N ALA A 249 6.94 1.59 4.04
CA ALA A 249 6.59 2.98 4.30
C ALA A 249 6.97 3.38 5.74
N GLN A 250 7.85 4.37 5.88
CA GLN A 250 8.30 4.88 7.17
C GLN A 250 7.72 6.27 7.45
N GLY A 251 7.14 6.45 8.64
CA GLY A 251 6.49 7.69 9.06
C GLY A 251 5.07 7.88 8.47
N PRO A 252 4.30 8.84 9.01
CA PRO A 252 2.88 9.00 8.67
C PRO A 252 2.61 9.29 7.19
N PHE A 253 3.39 10.20 6.59
CA PHE A 253 3.22 10.59 5.18
C PHE A 253 3.41 9.43 4.20
N ALA A 254 4.47 8.64 4.38
CA ALA A 254 4.74 7.49 3.52
C ALA A 254 3.69 6.39 3.72
N ARG A 255 3.25 6.14 4.96
CA ARG A 255 2.21 5.15 5.27
C ARG A 255 0.88 5.54 4.61
N HIS A 256 0.48 6.79 4.76
CA HIS A 256 -0.72 7.33 4.13
C HIS A 256 -0.63 7.25 2.59
N SER A 257 0.50 7.60 2.00
CA SER A 257 0.70 7.52 0.54
C SER A 257 0.70 6.08 0.01
N LEU A 258 1.33 5.13 0.73
CA LEU A 258 1.28 3.70 0.41
C LEU A 258 -0.17 3.19 0.43
N ARG A 259 -0.92 3.54 1.49
CA ARG A 259 -2.32 3.15 1.63
C ARG A 259 -3.18 3.71 0.49
N ARG A 260 -3.03 5.00 0.16
CA ARG A 260 -3.71 5.63 -1.00
C ARG A 260 -3.37 4.92 -2.32
N TRP A 261 -2.11 4.50 -2.51
CA TRP A 261 -1.71 3.76 -3.70
C TRP A 261 -2.38 2.38 -3.77
N LEU A 262 -2.37 1.61 -2.69
CA LEU A 262 -3.06 0.31 -2.64
C LEU A 262 -4.56 0.47 -2.93
N TRP A 263 -5.17 1.53 -2.41
CA TRP A 263 -6.55 1.88 -2.70
C TRP A 263 -6.85 2.19 -4.17
N SER A 264 -5.91 2.82 -4.87
CA SER A 264 -6.07 3.12 -6.28
C SER A 264 -5.99 1.88 -7.18
N LEU A 265 -5.41 0.77 -6.69
CA LEU A 265 -5.34 -0.50 -7.43
C LEU A 265 -6.71 -1.16 -7.58
N ARG A 266 -7.61 -0.97 -6.61
CA ARG A 266 -8.92 -1.63 -6.55
C ARG A 266 -8.83 -3.16 -6.73
N GLY A 267 -7.93 -3.78 -5.97
CA GLY A 267 -7.61 -5.20 -6.10
C GLY A 267 -6.90 -5.48 -7.41
N ARG A 268 -7.36 -6.48 -8.17
CA ARG A 268 -6.77 -6.84 -9.46
C ARG A 268 -7.20 -5.93 -10.63
N GLN A 269 -8.02 -4.89 -10.40
CA GLN A 269 -8.61 -4.11 -11.49
C GLN A 269 -7.61 -3.19 -12.19
N ALA A 270 -6.94 -2.30 -11.45
CA ALA A 270 -6.07 -1.31 -12.05
C ALA A 270 -4.70 -1.90 -12.38
N SER A 271 -4.08 -1.31 -13.38
CA SER A 271 -2.71 -1.61 -13.80
C SER A 271 -1.79 -0.43 -13.56
N PHE A 272 -0.52 -0.71 -13.40
CA PHE A 272 0.53 0.28 -13.26
C PHE A 272 1.79 -0.20 -13.97
N TRP A 273 2.71 0.71 -14.21
CA TRP A 273 4.03 0.39 -14.70
C TRP A 273 4.97 0.07 -13.54
N LEU A 274 5.67 -1.05 -13.64
CA LEU A 274 6.71 -1.45 -12.72
C LEU A 274 8.06 -1.52 -13.46
N PRO A 275 9.05 -0.71 -13.08
CA PRO A 275 10.40 -0.87 -13.58
C PRO A 275 10.99 -2.18 -13.05
N THR A 276 11.74 -2.87 -13.88
CA THR A 276 12.43 -4.11 -13.49
C THR A 276 13.60 -3.86 -12.54
N TRP A 277 14.11 -2.63 -12.49
CA TRP A 277 15.30 -2.23 -11.72
C TRP A 277 16.59 -3.02 -12.01
N GLY A 278 16.61 -3.79 -13.12
CA GLY A 278 17.71 -4.69 -13.47
C GLY A 278 18.89 -4.07 -14.22
N ARG A 279 18.73 -2.88 -14.81
CA ARG A 279 19.74 -2.17 -15.62
C ARG A 279 20.14 -2.96 -16.87
N GLU A 280 19.14 -3.58 -17.49
CA GLU A 280 19.32 -4.55 -18.57
C GLU A 280 19.85 -3.90 -19.85
N LEU A 281 19.44 -2.66 -20.12
CA LEU A 281 19.83 -1.94 -21.33
C LEU A 281 21.12 -1.14 -21.07
N GLN A 282 22.26 -1.80 -21.24
CA GLN A 282 23.57 -1.18 -21.09
C GLN A 282 23.88 -0.29 -22.29
N LEU A 283 24.01 1.02 -22.06
CA LEU A 283 24.37 1.98 -23.09
C LEU A 283 25.79 1.74 -23.61
N ARG A 284 25.97 1.90 -24.92
CA ARG A 284 27.25 1.79 -25.63
C ARG A 284 27.75 3.11 -26.19
N ALA A 285 26.87 4.10 -26.27
CA ALA A 285 27.20 5.47 -26.65
C ALA A 285 26.36 6.45 -25.84
N ALA A 286 26.92 7.63 -25.57
CA ALA A 286 26.17 8.75 -25.04
C ALA A 286 25.21 9.32 -26.10
N MET A 287 24.12 9.94 -25.66
CA MET A 287 23.13 10.56 -26.54
C MET A 287 23.12 12.07 -26.34
N THR A 288 22.93 12.82 -27.41
CA THR A 288 22.64 14.25 -27.33
C THR A 288 21.17 14.48 -26.93
N SER A 289 20.84 15.67 -26.42
CA SER A 289 19.49 16.00 -25.93
C SER A 289 18.38 15.84 -26.98
N GLY A 290 18.70 16.07 -28.25
CA GLY A 290 17.77 15.90 -29.38
C GLY A 290 17.72 14.50 -29.97
N SER A 291 18.59 13.58 -29.54
CA SER A 291 18.65 12.23 -30.10
C SER A 291 17.47 11.36 -29.63
N THR A 292 16.92 10.59 -30.56
CA THR A 292 16.00 9.48 -30.29
C THR A 292 16.67 8.12 -30.46
N LEU A 293 17.95 8.09 -30.82
CA LEU A 293 18.69 6.87 -31.12
C LEU A 293 19.55 6.50 -29.91
N MET A 294 19.32 5.30 -29.40
CA MET A 294 19.99 4.74 -28.23
C MET A 294 20.72 3.46 -28.63
N ARG A 295 22.04 3.43 -28.46
CA ARG A 295 22.86 2.25 -28.76
C ARG A 295 23.10 1.44 -27.49
N VAL A 296 22.78 0.15 -27.53
CA VAL A 296 22.83 -0.75 -26.37
C VAL A 296 23.52 -2.07 -26.70
N ALA A 297 24.01 -2.73 -25.66
CA ALA A 297 24.40 -4.13 -25.75
C ALA A 297 23.17 -5.02 -26.08
N PRO A 298 23.30 -6.03 -26.98
CA PRO A 298 22.21 -6.95 -27.27
C PRO A 298 21.82 -7.81 -26.06
N VAL A 299 20.55 -7.81 -25.68
CA VAL A 299 19.95 -8.66 -24.64
C VAL A 299 18.75 -9.50 -25.10
N ALA A 300 18.26 -9.25 -26.31
CA ALA A 300 17.11 -9.89 -26.94
C ALA A 300 17.19 -9.74 -28.47
N SER A 301 16.33 -10.45 -29.21
CA SER A 301 16.18 -10.26 -30.66
C SER A 301 15.61 -8.88 -30.99
N LEU A 302 15.88 -8.36 -32.20
CA LEU A 302 15.47 -7.01 -32.59
C LEU A 302 13.95 -6.80 -32.47
N GLN A 303 13.15 -7.77 -32.92
CA GLN A 303 11.69 -7.70 -32.83
C GLN A 303 11.19 -7.64 -31.38
N ALA A 304 11.89 -8.28 -30.45
CA ALA A 304 11.49 -8.32 -29.04
C ALA A 304 11.67 -6.97 -28.31
N TYR A 305 12.36 -5.98 -28.89
CA TYR A 305 12.41 -4.63 -28.29
C TYR A 305 11.23 -3.76 -28.69
N VAL A 306 10.68 -3.95 -29.88
CA VAL A 306 9.67 -3.05 -30.45
C VAL A 306 8.40 -3.09 -29.60
N GLY A 307 7.90 -1.91 -29.23
CA GLY A 307 6.75 -1.75 -28.35
C GLY A 307 7.07 -1.80 -26.85
N ARG A 308 8.27 -2.22 -26.44
CA ARG A 308 8.63 -2.25 -25.02
C ARG A 308 8.84 -0.84 -24.48
N ALA A 309 8.29 -0.60 -23.28
CA ALA A 309 8.54 0.59 -22.51
C ALA A 309 9.83 0.46 -21.71
N ILE A 310 10.52 1.58 -21.51
CA ILE A 310 11.78 1.67 -20.76
C ILE A 310 11.74 2.86 -19.80
N LEU A 311 12.50 2.73 -18.71
CA LEU A 311 12.79 3.79 -17.76
C LEU A 311 14.27 4.17 -17.85
N LEU A 312 14.58 5.46 -17.91
CA LEU A 312 15.93 6.00 -17.79
C LEU A 312 16.06 6.80 -16.48
N GLU A 313 17.04 6.45 -15.66
CA GLU A 313 17.43 7.20 -14.45
C GLU A 313 18.26 8.43 -14.86
N MET A 314 17.60 9.52 -15.29
CA MET A 314 18.29 10.76 -15.62
C MET A 314 18.60 11.60 -14.38
N PRO A 315 19.63 12.47 -14.40
CA PRO A 315 20.01 13.29 -13.24
C PRO A 315 18.90 14.22 -12.74
N THR A 316 18.07 14.74 -13.64
CA THR A 316 17.01 15.69 -13.30
C THR A 316 15.72 15.01 -12.84
N ALA A 317 15.30 13.96 -13.55
CA ALA A 317 14.11 13.19 -13.23
C ALA A 317 14.06 11.88 -14.02
N LEU A 318 13.25 10.93 -13.56
CA LEU A 318 12.98 9.71 -14.31
C LEU A 318 12.33 10.04 -15.68
N ARG A 319 12.74 9.33 -16.73
CA ARG A 319 12.18 9.46 -18.09
C ARG A 319 11.68 8.13 -18.60
N PHE A 320 10.50 8.13 -19.20
CA PHE A 320 9.84 6.93 -19.74
C PHE A 320 9.71 7.03 -21.26
N ARG A 321 10.09 5.99 -21.99
CA ARG A 321 9.99 5.96 -23.46
C ARG A 321 9.57 4.59 -23.94
N THR A 322 8.98 4.53 -25.14
CA THR A 322 8.72 3.29 -25.85
C THR A 322 9.73 3.15 -26.98
N ILE A 323 10.23 1.93 -27.16
CA ILE A 323 11.09 1.59 -28.29
C ILE A 323 10.21 1.37 -29.52
N THR A 324 10.38 2.17 -30.56
CA THR A 324 9.56 2.14 -31.79
C THR A 324 10.21 1.32 -32.89
N ALA A 325 11.53 1.19 -32.89
CA ALA A 325 12.27 0.37 -33.82
C ALA A 325 13.58 -0.13 -33.20
N ALA A 326 14.09 -1.26 -33.68
CA ALA A 326 15.39 -1.80 -33.31
C ALA A 326 16.08 -2.36 -34.54
N ILE A 327 17.35 -2.01 -34.72
CA ILE A 327 18.19 -2.56 -35.80
C ILE A 327 19.55 -2.99 -35.26
N ALA A 328 20.21 -3.90 -35.97
CA ALA A 328 21.61 -4.24 -35.68
C ALA A 328 22.54 -3.10 -36.12
N GLU A 329 23.56 -2.82 -35.31
CA GLU A 329 24.61 -1.83 -35.59
C GLU A 329 25.95 -2.43 -35.17
N GLY A 330 26.54 -3.24 -36.07
CA GLY A 330 27.73 -4.03 -35.76
C GLY A 330 27.42 -5.10 -34.70
N ALA A 331 28.18 -5.10 -33.61
CA ALA A 331 27.98 -6.00 -32.47
C ALA A 331 26.93 -5.51 -31.47
N ASP A 332 26.41 -4.30 -31.65
CA ASP A 332 25.42 -3.68 -30.76
C ASP A 332 24.06 -3.56 -31.46
N HIS A 333 23.04 -3.19 -30.68
CA HIS A 333 21.73 -2.84 -31.21
C HIS A 333 21.47 -1.34 -31.09
N ARG A 334 20.88 -0.76 -32.14
CA ARG A 334 20.39 0.61 -32.15
C ARG A 334 18.88 0.61 -32.00
N LEU A 335 18.42 1.18 -30.90
CA LEU A 335 17.01 1.34 -30.55
C LEU A 335 16.56 2.76 -30.89
N THR A 336 15.39 2.89 -31.50
CA THR A 336 14.73 4.18 -31.75
C THR A 336 13.67 4.39 -30.67
N LEU A 337 13.71 5.55 -30.02
CA LEU A 337 12.79 5.94 -28.96
C LEU A 337 11.63 6.76 -29.53
N SER A 338 10.46 6.63 -28.91
CA SER A 338 9.23 7.39 -29.23
C SER A 338 9.40 8.92 -29.27
N SER A 339 10.32 9.48 -28.48
CA SER A 339 10.66 10.90 -28.48
C SER A 339 12.02 11.14 -27.83
N ASN A 340 12.62 12.30 -28.11
CA ASN A 340 13.89 12.69 -27.49
C ASN A 340 13.71 12.91 -25.97
N LEU A 341 14.82 12.95 -25.23
CA LEU A 341 14.79 13.03 -23.76
C LEU A 341 14.87 14.47 -23.23
N GLY A 342 15.18 15.44 -24.11
CA GLY A 342 15.28 16.85 -23.78
C GLY A 342 16.58 17.24 -23.05
N GLU A 343 17.42 16.26 -22.73
CA GLU A 343 18.69 16.42 -22.01
C GLU A 343 19.68 15.33 -22.47
N PRO A 344 20.99 15.59 -22.46
CA PRO A 344 21.99 14.61 -22.89
C PRO A 344 22.00 13.39 -21.96
N VAL A 345 22.13 12.19 -22.56
CA VAL A 345 22.20 10.91 -21.84
C VAL A 345 23.67 10.49 -21.74
N SER A 346 24.18 10.36 -20.53
CA SER A 346 25.54 9.86 -20.31
C SER A 346 25.61 8.35 -20.52
N LEU A 347 26.80 7.84 -20.83
CA LEU A 347 27.02 6.39 -20.94
C LEU A 347 26.72 5.64 -19.63
N THR A 348 26.75 6.34 -18.49
CA THR A 348 26.50 5.80 -17.16
C THR A 348 25.02 5.79 -16.77
N THR A 349 24.13 6.33 -17.59
CA THR A 349 22.69 6.33 -17.32
C THR A 349 22.18 4.90 -17.23
N ARG A 350 21.43 4.61 -16.16
CA ARG A 350 20.82 3.30 -15.95
C ARG A 350 19.50 3.24 -16.70
N VAL A 351 19.34 2.19 -17.49
CA VAL A 351 18.14 1.98 -18.30
C VAL A 351 17.53 0.63 -17.96
N HIS A 352 16.24 0.64 -17.65
CA HIS A 352 15.46 -0.50 -17.19
C HIS A 352 14.30 -0.76 -18.14
N PHE A 353 13.87 -2.02 -18.21
CA PHE A 353 12.57 -2.29 -18.81
C PHE A 353 11.45 -1.82 -17.89
N LEU A 354 10.37 -1.35 -18.50
CA LEU A 354 9.15 -0.96 -17.82
C LEU A 354 8.04 -1.93 -18.22
N THR A 355 7.50 -2.65 -17.25
CA THR A 355 6.54 -3.73 -17.48
C THR A 355 5.18 -3.30 -16.95
N ALA A 356 4.13 -3.49 -17.75
CA ALA A 356 2.76 -3.21 -17.32
C ALA A 356 2.33 -4.36 -16.42
N MET A 357 2.00 -4.04 -15.17
CA MET A 357 1.63 -5.01 -14.15
C MET A 357 0.26 -4.66 -13.57
N ARG A 358 -0.41 -5.66 -12.99
CA ARG A 358 -1.51 -5.47 -12.04
C ARG A 358 -1.23 -6.26 -10.77
N ALA A 359 -1.95 -5.95 -9.69
CA ALA A 359 -2.00 -6.85 -8.55
C ALA A 359 -2.61 -8.20 -8.97
N ASP A 360 -2.08 -9.28 -8.41
CA ASP A 360 -2.61 -10.63 -8.59
C ASP A 360 -3.37 -11.14 -7.35
N ALA A 361 -3.75 -10.22 -6.47
CA ALA A 361 -4.55 -10.50 -5.29
C ALA A 361 -5.61 -9.41 -5.07
N ASP A 362 -6.80 -9.85 -4.67
CA ASP A 362 -7.85 -8.94 -4.17
C ASP A 362 -7.74 -8.69 -2.66
N ARG A 363 -7.02 -9.56 -1.94
CA ARG A 363 -6.72 -9.40 -0.52
C ARG A 363 -5.28 -8.94 -0.37
N VAL A 364 -5.09 -7.73 0.14
CA VAL A 364 -3.78 -7.18 0.46
C VAL A 364 -3.66 -7.01 1.96
N GLU A 365 -2.52 -7.42 2.52
CA GLU A 365 -2.24 -7.35 3.94
C GLU A 365 -1.09 -6.38 4.21
N ILE A 366 -1.34 -5.39 5.06
CA ILE A 366 -0.39 -4.38 5.49
C ILE A 366 -0.05 -4.66 6.95
N GLN A 367 1.24 -4.83 7.21
CA GLN A 367 1.79 -5.03 8.55
C GLN A 367 2.28 -3.68 9.08
N HIS A 368 1.61 -3.13 10.09
CA HIS A 368 2.02 -1.88 10.74
C HIS A 368 2.79 -2.19 12.02
N GLY A 369 4.08 -1.85 12.00
CA GLY A 369 4.90 -1.80 13.20
C GLY A 369 5.01 -0.38 13.75
N ALA A 370 5.74 -0.23 14.85
CA ALA A 370 6.00 1.06 15.48
C ALA A 370 6.64 2.07 14.50
N VAL A 371 7.64 1.64 13.72
CA VAL A 371 8.44 2.55 12.87
C VAL A 371 8.00 2.55 11.40
N ALA A 372 7.63 1.40 10.85
CA ALA A 372 7.27 1.28 9.44
C ALA A 372 6.06 0.36 9.22
N SER A 373 5.39 0.57 8.10
CA SER A 373 4.45 -0.37 7.52
C SER A 373 5.11 -1.13 6.37
N GLU A 374 4.75 -2.39 6.22
CA GLU A 374 5.26 -3.27 5.17
C GLU A 374 4.10 -3.98 4.49
N VAL A 375 4.17 -4.11 3.17
CA VAL A 375 3.21 -4.86 2.36
C VAL A 375 3.96 -5.69 1.34
N THR A 376 3.53 -6.93 1.16
CA THR A 376 4.00 -7.81 0.09
C THR A 376 2.84 -8.05 -0.85
N LEU A 377 3.04 -7.75 -2.13
CA LEU A 377 2.01 -7.79 -3.15
C LEU A 377 2.47 -8.65 -4.33
N PRO A 378 1.79 -9.77 -4.63
CA PRO A 378 1.99 -10.46 -5.89
C PRO A 378 1.43 -9.62 -7.04
N VAL A 379 2.19 -9.54 -8.12
CA VAL A 379 1.84 -8.80 -9.33
C VAL A 379 2.04 -9.69 -10.54
N VAL A 380 1.27 -9.44 -11.59
CA VAL A 380 1.34 -10.18 -12.85
C VAL A 380 1.35 -9.21 -14.03
N GLU A 381 2.13 -9.54 -15.04
CA GLU A 381 2.27 -8.80 -16.29
C GLU A 381 0.97 -8.84 -17.08
N VAL A 382 0.66 -7.71 -17.69
CA VAL A 382 -0.55 -7.50 -18.45
C VAL A 382 -0.23 -6.78 -19.74
N PRO A 383 -1.04 -6.95 -20.81
CA PRO A 383 -0.84 -6.21 -22.04
C PRO A 383 -0.79 -4.69 -21.80
N ALA A 384 0.26 -4.08 -22.35
CA ALA A 384 0.61 -2.66 -22.23
C ALA A 384 -0.43 -1.72 -22.84
#